data_AF-A0A1E5P0I1-F1
#
_entry.id   AF-A0A1E5P0I1-F1
#
_cell.length_a   1.000
_cell.length_b   1.000
_cell.length_c   1.000
_cell.angle_alpha   90.00
_cell.angle_beta   90.00
_cell.angle_gamma   90.00
#
_symmetry.space_group_name_H-M   'P 1'
#
loop_
_entity.id
_entity.type
_entity.pdbx_description
1 polymer ?
#
loop_
_entity_poly.entity_id
_entity_poly.type
_entity_poly.pdbx_seq_one_letter_code
_entity_poly.pdbx_strand_id
1 'polypeptide(L)' 'MSAGRPLTKAERKAFNRAKHEQKIKQDLIAQHGNELGQFYYWLRVTNMRGTQAYRDGSTEFIREAALALYDVYSRHFG' A
#
# COMPACT_ATOMS: atom_id res chain seq x y z
N MET A 1 6.82 -20.55 -7.45
CA MET A 1 7.18 -19.63 -8.56
C MET A 1 7.21 -20.46 -9.83
N SER A 2 6.29 -20.24 -10.78
CA SER A 2 6.28 -21.02 -12.03
C SER A 2 7.37 -20.48 -12.96
N ALA A 3 8.41 -21.27 -13.16
CA ALA A 3 9.56 -20.97 -14.01
C ALA A 3 9.14 -20.80 -15.48
N GLY A 4 9.61 -19.72 -16.13
CA GLY A 4 9.74 -19.62 -17.58
C GLY A 4 8.52 -19.23 -18.43
N ARG A 5 7.28 -19.29 -17.93
CA ARG A 5 6.12 -18.89 -18.75
C ARG A 5 6.02 -17.35 -18.85
N PRO A 6 5.70 -16.79 -20.03
CA PRO A 6 5.38 -15.37 -20.15
C PRO A 6 4.22 -15.01 -19.21
N LEU A 7 4.35 -13.88 -18.51
CA LEU A 7 3.26 -13.37 -17.66
C LEU A 7 2.01 -13.16 -18.50
N THR A 8 0.87 -13.65 -18.01
CA THR A 8 -0.45 -13.32 -18.54
C THR A 8 -0.72 -11.81 -18.40
N LYS A 9 -1.72 -11.29 -19.11
CA LYS A 9 -2.10 -9.87 -19.03
C LYS A 9 -2.44 -9.45 -17.60
N ALA A 10 -3.13 -10.31 -16.84
CA ALA A 10 -3.48 -10.07 -15.45
C ALA A 10 -2.23 -10.02 -14.54
N GLU A 11 -1.30 -10.98 -14.71
CA GLU A 11 -0.06 -11.01 -13.95
C GLU A 11 0.86 -9.81 -14.27
N ARG A 12 0.95 -9.40 -15.55
CA ARG A 12 1.69 -8.17 -15.91
C ARG A 12 1.09 -6.92 -15.28
N LYS A 13 -0.25 -6.82 -15.25
CA LYS A 13 -0.94 -5.70 -14.61
C LYS A 13 -0.65 -5.66 -13.11
N ALA A 14 -0.71 -6.81 -12.44
CA ALA A 14 -0.37 -6.92 -11.02
C ALA A 14 1.11 -6.57 -10.76
N PHE A 15 2.03 -7.08 -11.58
CA PHE A 15 3.46 -6.79 -11.48
C PHE A 15 3.75 -5.30 -11.69
N ASN A 16 3.18 -4.68 -12.73
CA ASN A 16 3.35 -3.25 -12.99
C ASN A 16 2.78 -2.40 -11.86
N ARG A 17 1.64 -2.81 -11.28
CA ARG A 17 1.06 -2.13 -10.12
C ARG A 17 1.99 -2.23 -8.92
N ALA A 18 2.53 -3.41 -8.62
CA ALA A 18 3.48 -3.59 -7.53
C ALA A 18 4.75 -2.73 -7.73
N LYS A 19 5.30 -2.70 -8.95
CA LYS A 19 6.47 -1.88 -9.29
C LYS A 19 6.19 -0.38 -9.16
N HIS A 20 5.01 0.06 -9.60
CA HIS A 20 4.59 1.45 -9.46
C HIS A 20 4.44 1.85 -7.98
N GLU A 21 3.81 1.00 -7.17
CA GLU A 21 3.66 1.22 -5.73
C GLU A 21 5.02 1.26 -5.01
N GLN A 22 5.96 0.39 -5.40
CA GLN A 22 7.32 0.42 -4.88
C GLN A 22 8.04 1.73 -5.23
N LYS A 23 7.87 2.24 -6.46
CA LYS A 23 8.44 3.52 -6.86
C LYS A 23 7.88 4.66 -6.00
N ILE A 24 6.56 4.73 -5.82
CA ILE A 24 5.92 5.77 -4.97
C ILE A 24 6.48 5.73 -3.54
N LYS A 25 6.65 4.53 -2.96
CA LYS A 25 7.24 4.38 -1.63
C LYS A 25 8.66 4.96 -1.59
N GLN A 26 9.50 4.65 -2.59
CA GLN A 26 10.87 5.14 -2.66
C GLN A 26 10.92 6.65 -2.88
N ASP A 27 10.06 7.21 -3.72
CA ASP A 27 9.98 8.64 -3.98
C ASP A 27 9.59 9.41 -2.69
N LEU A 28 8.63 8.88 -1.90
CA LEU A 28 8.25 9.48 -0.61
C LEU A 28 9.38 9.41 0.42
N ILE A 29 10.11 8.29 0.49
CA ILE A 29 11.28 8.15 1.35
C ILE A 29 12.38 9.13 0.94
N ALA A 30 12.62 9.30 -0.36
CA ALA A 30 13.63 10.21 -0.88
C ALA A 30 13.28 11.68 -0.56
N GLN A 31 12.00 12.05 -0.58
CA GLN A 31 11.54 13.42 -0.33
C GLN A 31 11.47 13.78 1.16
N HIS A 32 11.11 12.84 2.02
CA HIS A 32 10.76 13.13 3.41
C HIS A 32 11.66 12.43 4.44
N GLY A 33 12.65 11.66 3.99
CA GLY A 33 13.41 10.77 4.84
C GLY A 33 12.66 9.46 5.13
N ASN A 34 13.37 8.50 5.73
CA ASN A 34 12.89 7.13 5.85
C ASN A 34 11.59 7.02 6.66
N GLU A 35 11.53 7.62 7.85
CA GLU A 35 10.38 7.48 8.76
C GLU A 35 9.14 8.21 8.23
N LEU A 36 9.29 9.51 7.93
CA LEU A 36 8.18 10.34 7.46
C LEU A 36 7.70 9.92 6.06
N GLY A 37 8.61 9.52 5.18
CA GLY A 37 8.27 8.99 3.86
C GLY A 37 7.50 7.66 3.94
N GLN A 38 7.88 6.76 4.86
CA GLN A 38 7.10 5.56 5.15
C GLN A 38 5.71 5.92 5.68
N PHE A 39 5.61 6.84 6.65
CA PHE A 39 4.32 7.29 7.19
C PHE A 39 3.38 7.82 6.09
N TYR A 40 3.87 8.68 5.19
CA TYR A 40 3.06 9.19 4.07
C TYR A 40 2.64 8.09 3.09
N TYR A 41 3.51 7.12 2.85
CA TYR A 41 3.15 5.96 2.04
C TYR A 41 1.98 5.18 2.66
N TRP A 42 2.03 4.95 3.98
CA TRP A 42 0.97 4.26 4.71
C TRP A 42 -0.35 5.04 4.70
N LEU A 43 -0.30 6.35 4.94
CA LEU A 43 -1.48 7.21 4.85
C LEU A 43 -2.15 7.12 3.48
N ARG A 44 -1.37 7.08 2.39
CA ARG A 44 -1.88 6.90 1.03
C ARG A 44 -2.57 5.55 0.85
N VAL A 45 -1.95 4.45 1.30
CA VAL A 45 -2.54 3.10 1.21
C VAL A 45 -3.87 3.05 1.95
N THR A 46 -3.91 3.59 3.16
CA THR A 46 -5.11 3.68 3.99
C THR A 46 -6.22 4.47 3.28
N ASN A 47 -5.90 5.64 2.73
CA ASN A 47 -6.87 6.47 2.00
C ASN A 47 -7.45 5.75 0.76
N MET A 48 -6.60 5.05 -0.02
CA MET A 48 -7.06 4.28 -1.17
C MET A 48 -8.02 3.15 -0.77
N ARG A 49 -7.64 2.37 0.25
CA ARG A 49 -8.51 1.29 0.77
C ARG A 49 -9.80 1.85 1.33
N GLY A 50 -9.74 3.05 1.90
CA GLY A 50 -10.90 3.77 2.40
C GLY A 50 -11.88 4.25 1.41
N THR A 51 -11.38 4.90 0.39
CA THR A 51 -12.21 5.32 -0.72
C THR A 51 -12.90 4.11 -1.36
N GLN A 52 -12.20 2.96 -1.45
CA GLN A 52 -12.78 1.73 -1.97
C GLN A 52 -13.85 1.15 -1.02
N ALA A 53 -13.54 0.95 0.25
CA ALA A 53 -14.48 0.39 1.23
C ALA A 53 -15.72 1.28 1.44
N TYR A 54 -15.55 2.61 1.43
CA TYR A 54 -16.66 3.57 1.44
C TYR A 54 -17.55 3.43 0.22
N ARG A 55 -16.97 3.31 -0.99
CA ARG A 55 -17.73 3.04 -2.23
C ARG A 55 -18.46 1.70 -2.19
N ASP A 56 -17.88 0.73 -1.50
CA ASP A 56 -18.46 -0.61 -1.31
C ASP A 56 -19.48 -0.64 -0.15
N GLY A 57 -19.79 0.51 0.48
CA GLY A 57 -20.83 0.64 1.52
C GLY A 57 -20.42 0.19 2.92
N SER A 58 -19.13 -0.13 3.14
CA SER A 58 -18.63 -0.57 4.44
C SER A 58 -18.30 0.63 5.34
N THR A 59 -19.05 0.78 6.43
CA THR A 59 -18.84 1.81 7.46
C THR A 59 -17.77 1.41 8.49
N GLU A 60 -17.35 0.13 8.51
CA GLU A 60 -16.28 -0.37 9.38
C GLU A 60 -14.89 0.11 8.94
N PHE A 61 -14.81 0.73 7.77
CA PHE A 61 -13.59 1.16 7.11
C PHE A 61 -12.63 1.95 8.02
N ILE A 62 -13.11 2.93 8.79
CA ILE A 62 -12.22 3.76 9.63
C ILE A 62 -11.48 2.90 10.67
N ARG A 63 -12.17 1.89 11.21
CA ARG A 63 -11.59 0.94 12.18
C ARG A 63 -10.53 0.08 11.50
N GLU A 64 -10.82 -0.47 10.32
CA GLU A 64 -9.85 -1.30 9.58
C GLU A 64 -8.62 -0.51 9.13
N ALA A 65 -8.81 0.72 8.66
CA ALA A 65 -7.75 1.66 8.31
C ALA A 65 -6.83 1.98 9.49
N ALA A 66 -7.43 2.30 10.64
CA ALA A 66 -6.69 2.61 11.86
C ALA A 66 -5.92 1.38 12.38
N LEU A 67 -6.54 0.19 12.35
CA LEU A 67 -5.88 -1.06 12.73
C LEU A 67 -4.71 -1.40 11.79
N ALA A 68 -4.87 -1.20 10.48
CA ALA A 68 -3.81 -1.43 9.52
C ALA A 68 -2.63 -0.46 9.70
N LEU A 69 -2.91 0.82 9.98
CA LEU A 69 -1.89 1.81 10.32
C LEU A 69 -1.16 1.45 11.62
N TYR A 70 -1.90 1.01 12.64
CA TYR A 70 -1.34 0.59 13.92
C TYR A 70 -0.47 -0.67 13.79
N ASP A 71 -0.91 -1.69 13.05
CA ASP A 71 -0.15 -2.93 12.85
C ASP A 71 1.14 -2.71 12.05
N VAL A 72 1.14 -1.73 11.16
CA VAL A 72 2.36 -1.30 10.46
C VAL A 72 3.29 -0.52 11.40
N TYR A 73 2.74 0.41 12.18
CA TYR A 73 3.51 1.18 13.15
C TYR A 73 4.17 0.25 14.19
N SER A 74 3.42 -0.70 14.74
CA SER A 74 3.93 -1.65 15.73
C SER A 74 5.05 -2.54 15.20
N ARG A 75 5.02 -2.93 13.91
CA ARG A 75 6.10 -3.71 13.29
C ARG A 75 7.37 -2.91 13.01
N HIS A 76 7.26 -1.59 12.90
CA HIS A 76 8.38 -0.70 12.60
C HIS A 76 9.01 -0.07 13.84
N PHE A 77 8.23 0.15 14.90
CA PHE A 77 8.66 0.80 16.14
C PHE A 77 8.55 -0.09 17.38
N GLY A 78 8.22 -1.37 17.19
CA GLY A 78 8.23 -2.40 18.24
C GLY A 78 9.63 -2.88 18.57
#